data_AF-A0A136KM71-F1
#
_entry.id   AF-A0A136KM71-F1
#
_cell.length_a   1.000
_cell.length_b   1.000
_cell.length_c   1.000
_cell.angle_alpha   90.00
_cell.angle_beta   90.00
_cell.angle_gamma   90.00
#
_symmetry.space_group_name_H-M   'P 1'
#
loop_
_entity.id
_entity.type
_entity.pdbx_description
1 polymer ?
#
loop_
_entity_poly.entity_id
_entity_poly.type
_entity_poly.pdbx_seq_one_letter_code
_entity_poly.pdbx_strand_id
1 'polypeptide(L)'
;MNVFVLSSYVIVSLWIVSGVHTCSYGVDKLVKKLRKEHNSSSTFAYAPILLAITAIVPIYLFLSNYGTITLLTHDQTAENMAKNILNTSEKNGILLLSKDNEIFNASYIYYAQHYRPDIALF
;
A
#
# COMPACT_ATOMS: atom_id res chain seq x y z
N MET A 1 -1.03 -9.95 7.85
CA MET A 1 -0.63 -9.24 6.61
C MET A 1 -1.35 -7.89 6.37
N ASN A 2 -2.64 -7.75 6.69
CA ASN A 2 -3.42 -6.54 6.36
C ASN A 2 -3.02 -5.24 7.07
N VAL A 3 -2.46 -5.32 8.29
CA VAL A 3 -2.05 -4.11 9.03
C VAL A 3 -0.96 -3.33 8.28
N PHE A 4 -0.05 -4.03 7.58
CA PHE A 4 1.04 -3.39 6.82
C PHE A 4 0.55 -2.64 5.59
N VAL A 5 -0.48 -3.17 4.93
CA VAL A 5 -1.00 -2.60 3.69
C VAL A 5 -1.94 -1.43 3.99
N LEU A 6 -2.70 -1.49 5.09
CA LEU A 6 -3.63 -0.42 5.46
C LEU A 6 -2.89 0.89 5.78
N SER A 7 -1.79 0.81 6.54
CA SER A 7 -0.98 1.99 6.88
C SER A 7 -0.32 2.62 5.66
N SER A 8 0.13 1.81 4.69
CA SER A 8 0.71 2.34 3.45
C SER A 8 -0.34 3.04 2.58
N TYR A 9 -1.58 2.56 2.52
CA TYR A 9 -2.66 3.25 1.81
C TYR A 9 -2.98 4.65 2.38
N VAL A 10 -2.94 4.82 3.70
CA VAL A 10 -3.15 6.14 4.32
C VAL A 10 -2.01 7.10 3.95
N ILE A 11 -0.76 6.63 4.02
CA ILE A 11 0.41 7.44 3.66
C ILE A 11 0.37 7.81 2.16
N VAL A 12 0.05 6.85 1.30
CA VAL A 12 -0.04 7.06 -0.16
C VAL A 12 -1.18 8.03 -0.50
N SER A 13 -2.33 7.92 0.15
CA SER A 13 -3.45 8.83 -0.12
C SER A 13 -3.14 10.27 0.29
N LEU A 14 -2.53 10.50 1.47
CA LEU A 14 -2.06 11.82 1.87
C LEU A 14 -1.01 12.38 0.90
N TRP A 15 -0.09 11.54 0.43
CA TRP A 15 0.92 11.94 -0.54
C TRP A 15 0.32 12.33 -1.89
N ILE A 16 -0.66 11.58 -2.39
CA ILE A 16 -1.40 11.90 -3.62
C ILE A 16 -2.14 13.23 -3.48
N VAL A 17 -2.87 13.44 -2.38
CA VAL A 17 -3.60 14.70 -2.13
C VAL A 17 -2.64 15.90 -2.10
N SER A 18 -1.52 15.77 -1.39
CA SER A 18 -0.50 16.82 -1.32
C SER A 18 0.14 17.11 -2.70
N GLY A 19 0.42 16.06 -3.48
CA GLY A 19 0.95 16.17 -4.83
C GLY A 19 -0.01 16.90 -5.76
N VAL A 20 -1.29 16.53 -5.77
CA VAL A 20 -2.33 17.17 -6.57
C VAL A 20 -2.49 18.66 -6.20
N HIS A 21 -2.49 18.98 -4.89
CA HIS A 21 -2.56 20.36 -4.42
C HIS A 21 -1.36 21.18 -4.91
N THR A 22 -0.14 20.65 -4.77
CA THR A 22 1.09 21.33 -5.17
C THR A 22 1.16 21.55 -6.69
N CYS A 23 0.78 20.54 -7.47
CA CYS A 23 0.69 20.66 -8.94
C CYS A 23 -0.34 21.72 -9.35
N SER A 24 -1.52 21.71 -8.73
CA SER A 24 -2.58 22.68 -9.01
C SER A 24 -2.12 24.12 -8.71
N TYR A 25 -1.43 24.32 -7.59
CA TYR A 25 -0.85 25.61 -7.22
C TYR A 25 0.27 26.06 -8.19
N GLY A 26 1.14 25.13 -8.59
CA GLY A 26 2.21 25.39 -9.56
C GLY A 26 1.67 25.82 -10.93
N VAL A 27 0.63 25.14 -11.41
CA VAL A 27 -0.06 25.48 -12.65
C VAL A 27 -0.72 26.87 -12.55
N ASP A 28 -1.41 27.17 -11.44
CA ASP A 28 -2.02 28.50 -11.22
C ASP A 28 -0.97 29.63 -11.26
N LYS A 29 0.18 29.42 -10.61
CA LYS A 29 1.28 30.37 -10.61
C LYS A 29 1.88 30.58 -12.01
N LEU A 30 2.03 29.51 -12.79
CA LEU A 30 2.53 29.58 -14.17
C LEU A 30 1.55 30.33 -15.09
N VAL A 31 0.26 30.02 -15.01
CA VAL A 31 -0.79 30.68 -15.81
C VAL A 31 -0.84 32.17 -15.50
N LYS A 32 -0.82 32.56 -14.21
CA LYS A 32 -0.78 33.97 -13.79
C LYS A 32 0.46 34.69 -14.34
N LYS A 33 1.62 34.04 -14.31
CA LYS A 33 2.88 34.59 -14.86
C LYS A 33 2.80 34.78 -16.38
N LEU A 34 2.18 33.86 -17.10
CA LEU A 34 2.03 33.94 -18.56
C LEU A 34 0.99 34.98 -19.00
N ARG A 35 -0.07 35.18 -18.22
CA ARG A 35 -1.19 36.06 -18.60
C ARG A 35 -0.99 37.54 -18.20
N LYS A 36 0.07 37.88 -17.45
CA LYS A 36 0.32 39.21 -16.85
C LYS A 36 -0.90 39.78 -16.09
N GLU A 37 -1.85 38.93 -15.70
CA GLU A 37 -3.01 39.32 -14.89
C GLU A 37 -2.62 39.27 -13.42
N HIS A 38 -2.51 40.45 -12.80
CA HIS A 38 -2.15 40.58 -11.38
C HIS A 38 -3.31 40.28 -10.42
N ASN A 39 -4.57 40.26 -10.89
CA ASN A 39 -5.73 40.26 -9.98
C ASN A 39 -6.95 39.43 -10.41
N SER A 40 -6.88 38.66 -11.49
CA SER A 40 -8.02 37.80 -11.86
C SER A 40 -7.96 36.49 -11.08
N SER A 41 -8.75 36.41 -10.01
CA SER A 41 -9.02 35.19 -9.22
C SER A 41 -9.87 34.20 -10.04
N SER A 42 -9.54 33.96 -11.31
CA SER A 42 -10.11 32.86 -12.08
C SER A 42 -9.34 31.57 -11.78
N THR A 43 -9.10 31.29 -10.49
CA THR A 43 -8.74 29.95 -10.03
C THR A 43 -9.77 29.01 -10.63
N PHE A 44 -9.31 28.25 -11.62
CA PHE A 44 -10.08 27.34 -12.46
C PHE A 44 -11.34 26.84 -11.73
N ALA A 45 -12.52 27.17 -12.25
CA ALA A 45 -13.80 26.69 -11.71
C ALA A 45 -13.87 25.15 -11.57
N TYR A 46 -12.93 24.44 -12.20
CA TYR A 46 -12.78 22.99 -12.21
C TYR A 46 -11.77 22.43 -11.20
N ALA A 47 -10.95 23.26 -10.54
CA ALA A 47 -10.01 22.80 -9.50
C ALA A 47 -10.70 22.07 -8.33
N PRO A 48 -11.82 22.55 -7.77
CA PRO A 48 -12.55 21.80 -6.74
C PRO A 48 -13.14 20.50 -7.27
N ILE A 49 -13.50 20.42 -8.56
CA ILE A 49 -14.00 19.20 -9.20
C ILE A 49 -12.87 18.17 -9.34
N LEU A 50 -11.67 18.61 -9.74
CA LEU A 50 -10.49 17.73 -9.84
C LEU A 50 -10.07 17.20 -8.46
N LEU A 51 -10.09 18.05 -7.43
CA LEU A 51 -9.86 17.64 -6.04
C LEU A 51 -10.93 16.67 -5.54
N ALA A 52 -12.20 16.91 -5.87
CA ALA A 52 -13.29 16.01 -5.52
C ALA A 52 -13.11 14.64 -6.20
N ILE A 53 -12.81 14.60 -7.51
CA ILE A 53 -12.58 13.33 -8.23
C ILE A 53 -11.38 12.58 -7.66
N THR A 54 -10.27 13.27 -7.40
CA THR A 54 -9.05 12.65 -6.84
C THR A 54 -9.24 12.15 -5.42
N ALA A 55 -10.16 12.72 -4.64
CA ALA A 55 -10.54 12.20 -3.33
C ALA A 55 -11.57 11.05 -3.41
N ILE A 56 -12.55 11.13 -4.31
CA ILE A 56 -13.64 10.16 -4.44
C ILE A 56 -13.16 8.84 -5.04
N VAL A 57 -12.29 8.89 -6.07
CA VAL A 57 -11.79 7.69 -6.75
C VAL A 57 -11.12 6.68 -5.80
N PRO A 58 -10.14 7.06 -4.95
CA PRO A 58 -9.52 6.10 -4.03
C PRO A 58 -10.51 5.57 -2.98
N ILE A 59 -11.46 6.40 -2.50
CA ILE A 59 -12.52 5.94 -1.58
C ILE A 59 -13.42 4.91 -2.27
N TYR A 60 -13.83 5.17 -3.50
CA TYR A 60 -14.64 4.25 -4.29
C TYR A 60 -13.89 2.93 -4.55
N LEU A 61 -12.62 2.99 -4.95
CA LEU A 61 -11.78 1.81 -5.14
C LEU A 61 -11.61 1.02 -3.84
N PHE A 62 -11.44 1.70 -2.72
CA PHE A 62 -11.37 1.04 -1.41
C PHE A 62 -12.67 0.31 -1.09
N LEU A 63 -13.83 0.97 -1.24
CA LEU A 63 -15.13 0.39 -0.95
C LEU A 63 -15.49 -0.76 -1.90
N SER A 64 -15.18 -0.64 -3.19
CA SER A 64 -15.46 -1.69 -4.18
C SER A 64 -14.60 -2.94 -3.98
N ASN A 65 -13.37 -2.77 -3.48
CA ASN A 65 -12.48 -3.88 -3.17
C ASN A 65 -12.58 -4.35 -1.71
N TYR A 66 -13.33 -3.67 -0.85
CA TYR A 66 -13.39 -3.97 0.57
C TYR A 66 -13.85 -5.40 0.86
N GLY A 67 -14.88 -5.88 0.15
CA GLY A 67 -15.36 -7.26 0.29
C GLY A 67 -14.32 -8.31 -0.08
N THR A 68 -13.51 -8.06 -1.11
CA THR A 68 -12.41 -8.94 -1.49
C THR A 68 -11.28 -8.91 -0.46
N ILE A 69 -10.94 -7.72 0.05
CA ILE A 69 -9.91 -7.55 1.09
C ILE A 69 -10.32 -8.27 2.38
N THR A 70 -11.58 -8.18 2.81
CA THR A 70 -12.06 -8.85 4.04
C THR A 70 -12.19 -10.36 3.90
N LEU A 71 -12.42 -10.89 2.70
CA LEU A 71 -12.32 -12.32 2.45
C LEU A 71 -10.86 -12.80 2.58
N LEU A 72 -9.92 -12.06 1.99
CA LEU A 72 -8.49 -12.35 2.07
C LEU A 72 -7.93 -12.22 3.50
N THR A 73 -8.58 -11.48 4.41
CA THR A 73 -8.12 -11.41 5.81
C THR A 73 -8.32 -12.71 6.58
N HIS A 74 -9.24 -13.56 6.16
CA HIS A 74 -9.53 -14.84 6.79
C HIS A 74 -8.85 -16.02 6.07
N ASP A 75 -8.28 -15.77 4.90
CA ASP A 75 -7.53 -16.80 4.17
C ASP A 75 -6.17 -17.02 4.81
N GLN A 76 -6.02 -18.19 5.44
CA GLN A 76 -4.77 -18.64 6.06
C GLN A 76 -3.93 -19.53 5.14
N THR A 77 -4.27 -19.64 3.85
CA THR A 77 -3.55 -20.49 2.90
C THR A 77 -2.05 -20.17 2.88
N ALA A 78 -1.69 -18.89 2.80
CA ALA A 78 -0.29 -18.46 2.79
C ALA A 78 0.43 -18.77 4.12
N GLU A 79 -0.24 -18.55 5.25
CA GLU A 79 0.31 -18.81 6.58
C GLU A 79 0.49 -20.31 6.83
N ASN A 80 -0.46 -21.12 6.40
CA ASN A 80 -0.42 -22.57 6.48
C ASN A 80 0.65 -23.15 5.56
N MET A 81 0.80 -22.62 4.34
CA MET A 81 1.89 -22.97 3.45
C MET A 81 3.25 -22.68 4.09
N ALA A 82 3.44 -21.50 4.67
CA ALA A 82 4.65 -21.14 5.39
C ALA A 82 4.94 -22.07 6.58
N LYS A 83 3.93 -22.35 7.42
CA LYS A 83 4.08 -23.30 8.53
C LYS A 83 4.46 -24.70 8.05
N ASN A 84 3.85 -25.16 6.97
CA ASN A 84 4.16 -26.46 6.38
C ASN A 84 5.62 -26.50 5.89
N ILE A 85 6.08 -25.45 5.21
CA ILE A 85 7.47 -25.31 4.78
C ILE A 85 8.43 -25.32 5.97
N LEU A 86 8.15 -24.55 7.03
CA LEU A 86 9.01 -24.51 8.22
C LEU A 86 9.04 -25.86 8.96
N ASN A 87 7.95 -26.63 8.90
CA ASN A 87 7.84 -27.93 9.54
C ASN A 87 8.51 -29.08 8.78
N THR A 88 8.93 -28.88 7.52
CA THR A 88 9.72 -29.91 6.83
C THR A 88 11.16 -29.99 7.34
N SER A 89 11.67 -28.92 7.96
CA SER A 89 13.02 -28.90 8.53
C SER A 89 13.08 -29.60 9.88
N GLU A 90 14.08 -30.44 10.06
CA GLU A 90 14.46 -31.04 11.34
C GLU A 90 14.82 -29.95 12.37
N LYS A 91 14.78 -30.31 13.65
CA LYS A 91 15.13 -29.42 14.76
C LYS A 91 16.60 -29.04 14.67
N ASN A 92 16.93 -27.74 14.82
CA ASN A 92 18.27 -27.19 14.59
C ASN A 92 18.79 -27.38 13.15
N GLY A 93 17.90 -27.67 12.19
CA GLY A 93 18.22 -27.78 10.78
C GLY A 93 18.37 -26.41 10.11
N ILE A 94 18.94 -26.45 8.90
CA ILE A 94 19.04 -25.28 8.01
C ILE A 94 18.00 -25.45 6.90
N LEU A 95 17.13 -24.44 6.73
CA LEU A 95 16.12 -24.41 5.69
C LEU A 95 16.49 -23.36 4.65
N LEU A 96 16.76 -23.80 3.42
CA LEU A 96 17.10 -22.94 2.28
C LEU A 96 15.89 -22.79 1.38
N LEU A 97 15.42 -21.57 1.18
CA LEU A 97 14.29 -21.26 0.30
C LEU A 97 14.77 -20.60 -0.99
N SER A 98 14.12 -20.94 -2.11
CA SER A 98 14.56 -20.47 -3.44
C SER A 98 13.53 -19.65 -4.19
N LYS A 99 12.25 -19.71 -3.80
CA LYS A 99 11.19 -18.98 -4.48
C LYS A 99 10.71 -17.81 -3.63
N ASP A 100 10.54 -16.65 -4.26
CA ASP A 100 10.12 -15.41 -3.59
C ASP A 100 8.86 -15.57 -2.73
N ASN A 101 7.84 -16.27 -3.24
CA ASN A 101 6.60 -16.50 -2.49
C ASN A 101 6.82 -17.39 -1.25
N GLU A 102 7.71 -18.37 -1.32
CA GLU A 102 8.04 -19.25 -0.20
C GLU A 102 8.85 -18.46 0.84
N ILE A 103 9.88 -17.74 0.38
CA ILE A 103 10.74 -16.89 1.19
C ILE A 103 9.89 -15.88 1.95
N PHE A 104 9.10 -15.06 1.26
CA PHE A 104 8.33 -14.00 1.89
C PHE A 104 7.38 -14.52 2.98
N ASN A 105 6.61 -15.56 2.67
CA ASN A 105 5.63 -16.11 3.61
C ASN A 105 6.31 -16.81 4.80
N ALA A 106 7.35 -17.63 4.54
CA ALA A 106 8.08 -18.33 5.60
C ALA A 106 8.86 -17.36 6.49
N SER A 107 9.56 -16.37 5.92
CA SER A 107 10.27 -15.33 6.66
C SER A 107 9.33 -14.53 7.55
N TYR A 108 8.13 -14.19 7.07
CA TYR A 108 7.14 -13.49 7.91
C TYR A 108 6.73 -14.34 9.12
N ILE A 109 6.36 -15.60 8.91
CA ILE A 109 5.96 -16.50 10.01
C ILE A 109 7.12 -16.76 10.97
N TYR A 110 8.33 -16.95 10.45
CA TYR A 110 9.54 -17.19 11.25
C TYR A 110 9.96 -15.96 12.07
N TYR A 111 10.17 -14.80 11.42
CA TYR A 111 10.69 -13.61 12.10
C TYR A 111 9.62 -12.83 12.87
N ALA A 112 8.42 -12.68 12.31
CA ALA A 112 7.39 -11.83 12.92
C ALA A 112 6.52 -12.59 13.92
N GLN A 113 6.26 -13.89 13.71
CA GLN A 113 5.47 -14.71 14.65
C GLN A 113 6.34 -15.61 15.54
N HIS A 114 7.67 -15.58 15.39
CA HIS A 114 8.60 -16.41 16.15
C HIS A 114 8.27 -17.91 16.08
N TYR A 115 7.78 -18.38 14.93
CA TYR A 115 7.43 -19.78 14.72
C TYR A 115 8.67 -20.59 14.29
N ARG A 116 8.95 -21.71 14.98
CA ARG A 116 10.15 -22.55 14.80
C ARG A 116 11.47 -21.74 14.92
N PRO A 117 11.73 -21.04 16.05
CA PRO A 117 12.98 -20.30 16.22
C PRO A 117 14.22 -21.21 16.37
N ASP A 118 14.00 -22.52 16.42
CA ASP A 118 15.04 -23.54 16.51
C ASP A 118 15.75 -23.82 15.18
N ILE A 119 15.19 -23.44 14.04
CA ILE A 119 15.80 -23.68 12.71
C ILE A 119 16.52 -22.44 12.19
N ALA A 120 17.54 -22.61 11.37
CA ALA A 120 18.18 -21.49 10.68
C ALA A 120 17.57 -21.31 9.28
N LEU A 121 16.89 -20.20 9.05
CA LEU A 121 16.23 -19.86 7.78
C LEU A 121 17.14 -19.00 6.89
N PHE A 122 17.32 -19.39 5.63
CA PHE A 122 18.04 -18.63 4.60
C PHE A 122 17.28 -18.57 3.28
#